data_AF-A0A7Y5E210-F1
#
_entry.id   AF-A0A7Y5E210-F1
#
_cell.length_a   1.000
_cell.length_b   1.000
_cell.length_c   1.000
_cell.angle_alpha   90.00
_cell.angle_beta   90.00
_cell.angle_gamma   90.00
#
_symmetry.space_group_name_H-M   'P 1'
#
loop_
_entity.id
_entity.type
_entity.pdbx_description
1 polymer ?
#
loop_
_entity_poly.entity_id
_entity_poly.type
_entity_poly.pdbx_seq_one_letter_code
_entity_poly.pdbx_strand_id
1 'polypeptide(L)'
;MGFKEDHPEFQQLVRELMLLRQHNLGFKDGDPQDGLLFFAEAALVCLSLERFVRAVLGADAGEKDTLYNLLQKGVSKGLIRLPWEDQEEGIKKVSAVRNTLLHGNYEQAARDAGCASPAEYFQKQFAGEVESMFKITDHLVKQIDPETGRPRPQEGTRS
;
A
#
# COMPACT_ATOMS: atom_id res chain seq x y z
N MET A 1 -20.15 17.31 -2.04
CA MET A 1 -19.48 16.31 -1.18
C MET A 1 -18.62 15.49 -2.08
N GLY A 2 -17.32 15.78 -2.04
CA GLY A 2 -16.29 15.06 -2.77
C GLY A 2 -15.54 14.08 -1.87
N PHE A 3 -14.78 13.16 -2.47
CA PHE A 3 -14.07 12.08 -1.76
C PHE A 3 -13.23 12.59 -0.58
N LYS A 4 -12.62 13.76 -0.74
CA LYS A 4 -11.83 14.42 0.28
C LYS A 4 -12.67 14.86 1.49
N GLU A 5 -13.86 15.37 1.26
CA GLU A 5 -14.77 15.85 2.31
C GLU A 5 -15.41 14.68 3.06
N ASP A 6 -15.66 13.58 2.35
CA ASP A 6 -16.30 12.39 2.90
C ASP A 6 -15.33 11.48 3.68
N HIS A 7 -14.01 11.61 3.42
CA HIS A 7 -12.95 10.79 4.05
C HIS A 7 -11.79 11.64 4.63
N PRO A 8 -12.05 12.53 5.61
CA PRO A 8 -11.02 13.36 6.24
C PRO A 8 -9.93 12.54 6.95
N GLU A 9 -10.27 11.35 7.46
CA GLU A 9 -9.33 10.41 8.08
C GLU A 9 -8.26 9.92 7.10
N PHE A 10 -8.63 9.73 5.83
CA PHE A 10 -7.68 9.31 4.81
C PHE A 10 -6.68 10.42 4.50
N GLN A 11 -7.10 11.69 4.54
CA GLN A 11 -6.18 12.82 4.36
C GLN A 11 -5.12 12.89 5.46
N GLN A 12 -5.51 12.62 6.71
CA GLN A 12 -4.56 12.60 7.82
C GLN A 12 -3.58 11.43 7.69
N LEU A 13 -4.07 10.25 7.30
CA LEU A 13 -3.19 9.09 7.03
C LEU A 13 -2.16 9.38 5.93
N VAL A 14 -2.62 9.97 4.81
CA VAL A 14 -1.72 10.35 3.71
C VAL A 14 -0.71 11.39 4.17
N ARG A 15 -1.13 12.39 4.97
CA ARG A 15 -0.23 13.40 5.51
C ARG A 15 0.86 12.78 6.39
N GLU A 16 0.50 11.92 7.34
CA GLU A 16 1.45 11.25 8.23
C GLU A 16 2.40 10.34 7.44
N LEU A 17 1.88 9.60 6.46
CA LEU A 17 2.70 8.79 5.55
C LEU A 17 3.72 9.65 4.80
N MET A 18 3.31 10.80 4.27
CA MET A 18 4.21 11.69 3.54
C MET A 18 5.29 12.30 4.45
N LEU A 19 4.96 12.66 5.68
CA LEU A 19 5.93 13.16 6.67
C LEU A 19 6.98 12.10 7.01
N LEU A 20 6.54 10.88 7.30
CA LEU A 20 7.43 9.78 7.65
C LEU A 20 8.32 9.36 6.48
N ARG A 21 7.76 9.31 5.27
CA ARG A 21 8.50 9.03 4.05
C ARG A 21 9.54 10.11 3.75
N GLN A 22 9.19 11.38 3.90
CA GLN A 22 10.14 12.48 3.72
C GLN A 22 11.30 12.38 4.72
N HIS A 23 10.99 12.01 5.97
CA HIS A 23 12.01 11.73 6.97
C HIS A 23 12.95 10.60 6.52
N ASN A 24 12.39 9.43 6.14
CA ASN A 24 13.18 8.26 5.74
C ASN A 24 14.03 8.49 4.48
N LEU A 25 13.52 9.26 3.50
CA LEU A 25 14.28 9.61 2.29
C LEU A 25 15.40 10.63 2.53
N GLY A 26 15.26 11.47 3.56
CA GLY A 26 16.25 12.49 3.91
C GLY A 26 17.33 12.03 4.88
N PHE A 27 17.25 10.79 5.35
CA PHE A 27 18.04 10.30 6.48
C PHE A 27 19.40 9.70 6.07
N LYS A 28 20.37 9.69 6.99
CA LYS A 28 21.75 9.19 6.79
C LYS A 28 22.01 7.93 7.63
N ASP A 29 22.74 6.96 7.07
CA ASP A 29 23.09 5.70 7.72
C ASP A 29 23.68 5.87 9.14
N GLY A 30 23.19 5.09 10.10
CA GLY A 30 23.78 4.95 11.45
C GLY A 30 22.90 5.35 12.64
N ASP A 31 21.63 5.73 12.45
CA ASP A 31 20.73 6.07 13.54
C ASP A 31 20.01 4.83 14.13
N PRO A 32 19.97 4.67 15.46
CA PRO A 32 19.27 3.55 16.12
C PRO A 32 17.78 3.42 15.78
N GLN A 33 17.13 4.48 15.31
CA GLN A 33 15.70 4.52 14.97
C GLN A 33 15.37 4.07 13.54
N ASP A 34 16.39 3.81 12.72
CA ASP A 34 16.29 3.46 11.29
C ASP A 34 15.27 2.32 11.04
N GLY A 35 15.42 1.20 11.74
CA GLY A 35 14.50 0.05 11.58
C GLY A 35 13.06 0.31 12.07
N LEU A 36 12.87 1.15 13.10
CA LEU A 36 11.54 1.44 13.66
C LEU A 36 10.74 2.36 12.75
N LEU A 37 11.38 3.35 12.12
CA LEU A 37 10.72 4.31 11.24
C LEU A 37 10.40 3.71 9.86
N PHE A 38 11.22 2.78 9.36
CA PHE A 38 10.89 2.00 8.16
C PHE A 38 9.69 1.08 8.37
N PHE A 39 9.63 0.39 9.53
CA PHE A 39 8.47 -0.44 9.85
C PHE A 39 7.18 0.38 9.99
N ALA A 40 7.28 1.57 10.61
CA ALA A 40 6.17 2.51 10.70
C ALA A 40 5.70 2.99 9.31
N GLU A 41 6.62 3.26 8.36
CA GLU A 41 6.26 3.64 6.99
C GLU A 41 5.52 2.49 6.31
N ALA A 42 6.06 1.28 6.40
CA ALA A 42 5.47 0.08 5.83
C ALA A 42 4.04 -0.17 6.34
N ALA A 43 3.83 -0.03 7.66
CA ALA A 43 2.52 -0.14 8.28
C ALA A 43 1.56 0.96 7.81
N LEU A 44 2.01 2.22 7.74
CA LEU A 44 1.20 3.34 7.27
C LEU A 44 0.83 3.22 5.79
N VAL A 45 1.72 2.74 4.92
CA VAL A 45 1.41 2.47 3.51
C VAL A 45 0.31 1.42 3.40
N CYS A 46 0.43 0.30 4.12
CA CYS A 46 -0.59 -0.75 4.08
C CYS A 46 -1.94 -0.26 4.63
N LEU A 47 -1.92 0.50 5.72
CA LEU A 47 -3.13 1.07 6.31
C LEU A 47 -3.78 2.08 5.36
N SER A 48 -2.98 2.93 4.72
CA SER A 48 -3.46 3.92 3.75
C SER A 48 -4.11 3.22 2.54
N LEU A 49 -3.46 2.20 2.01
CA LEU A 49 -4.00 1.38 0.93
C LEU A 49 -5.33 0.73 1.32
N GLU A 50 -5.39 0.07 2.48
CA GLU A 50 -6.62 -0.59 2.93
C GLU A 50 -7.76 0.43 3.10
N ARG A 51 -7.49 1.56 3.75
CA ARG A 51 -8.48 2.61 3.98
C ARG A 51 -8.97 3.23 2.69
N PHE A 52 -8.07 3.46 1.74
CA PHE A 52 -8.44 3.94 0.41
C PHE A 52 -9.39 2.97 -0.31
N VAL A 53 -9.05 1.68 -0.36
CA VAL A 53 -9.89 0.70 -1.07
C VAL A 53 -11.25 0.53 -0.39
N ARG A 54 -11.30 0.59 0.95
CA ARG A 54 -12.57 0.61 1.70
C ARG A 54 -13.40 1.85 1.35
N ALA A 55 -12.80 3.03 1.30
CA ALA A 55 -13.50 4.26 0.93
C ALA A 55 -14.08 4.18 -0.49
N VAL A 56 -13.31 3.66 -1.45
CA VAL A 56 -13.76 3.45 -2.84
C VAL A 56 -14.91 2.43 -2.93
N LEU A 57 -14.87 1.37 -2.13
CA LEU A 57 -15.94 0.36 -2.09
C LEU A 57 -17.19 0.83 -1.33
N GLY A 58 -17.05 1.78 -0.40
CA GLY A 58 -18.15 2.25 0.45
C GLY A 58 -18.88 1.09 1.13
N ALA A 59 -20.18 0.97 0.89
CA ALA A 59 -21.03 -0.08 1.49
C ALA A 59 -20.67 -1.51 1.09
N ASP A 60 -19.90 -1.71 0.00
CA ASP A 60 -19.46 -3.04 -0.43
C ASP A 60 -18.27 -3.58 0.38
N ALA A 61 -17.61 -2.74 1.18
CA ALA A 61 -16.54 -3.12 2.08
C ALA A 61 -17.10 -3.68 3.39
N GLY A 62 -16.95 -4.99 3.58
CA GLY A 62 -17.34 -5.66 4.81
C GLY A 62 -16.32 -5.42 5.93
N GLU A 63 -16.79 -5.39 7.18
CA GLU A 63 -15.93 -5.19 8.36
C GLU A 63 -14.83 -6.27 8.49
N LYS A 64 -15.13 -7.50 8.06
CA LYS A 64 -14.20 -8.64 8.11
C LYS A 64 -13.38 -8.83 6.83
N ASP A 65 -13.56 -7.97 5.84
CA ASP A 65 -12.78 -8.09 4.62
C ASP A 65 -11.30 -7.81 4.90
N THR A 66 -10.45 -8.74 4.48
CA THR A 66 -9.00 -8.56 4.46
C THR A 66 -8.61 -7.68 3.28
N LEU A 67 -7.36 -7.19 3.25
CA LEU A 67 -6.83 -6.44 2.11
C LEU A 67 -6.99 -7.21 0.78
N TYR A 68 -6.78 -8.54 0.79
CA TYR A 68 -7.01 -9.40 -0.37
C TYR A 68 -8.46 -9.29 -0.86
N ASN A 69 -9.44 -9.47 0.04
CA ASN A 69 -10.86 -9.42 -0.30
C ASN A 69 -11.26 -8.04 -0.85
N LEU A 70 -10.74 -6.98 -0.23
CA LEU A 70 -11.01 -5.60 -0.64
C LEU A 70 -10.48 -5.33 -2.06
N LEU A 71 -9.23 -5.70 -2.33
CA LEU A 71 -8.64 -5.51 -3.66
C LEU A 71 -9.39 -6.34 -4.71
N GLN A 72 -9.74 -7.58 -4.41
CA GLN A 72 -10.52 -8.45 -5.29
C GLN A 72 -11.89 -7.85 -5.62
N LYS A 73 -12.60 -7.30 -4.62
CA LYS A 73 -13.87 -6.59 -4.83
C LYS A 73 -13.69 -5.34 -5.69
N GLY A 74 -12.69 -4.53 -5.39
CA GLY A 74 -12.40 -3.29 -6.11
C GLY A 74 -12.09 -3.53 -7.59
N VAL A 75 -11.27 -4.56 -7.87
CA VAL A 75 -10.92 -4.98 -9.23
C VAL A 75 -12.12 -5.57 -9.96
N SER A 76 -12.85 -6.51 -9.34
CA SER A 76 -13.98 -7.17 -10.00
C SER A 76 -15.13 -6.23 -10.33
N LYS A 77 -15.29 -5.14 -9.58
CA LYS A 77 -16.25 -4.06 -9.86
C LYS A 77 -15.72 -3.00 -10.84
N GLY A 78 -14.46 -3.11 -11.28
CA GLY A 78 -13.82 -2.13 -12.17
C GLY A 78 -13.58 -0.77 -11.52
N LEU A 79 -13.58 -0.69 -10.19
CA LEU A 79 -13.37 0.56 -9.45
C LEU A 79 -11.89 0.94 -9.37
N ILE A 80 -11.02 -0.07 -9.35
CA ILE A 80 -9.56 0.06 -9.32
C ILE A 80 -8.93 -1.00 -10.22
N ARG A 81 -7.71 -0.74 -10.67
CA ARG A 81 -6.89 -1.67 -11.44
C ARG A 81 -5.46 -1.64 -10.89
N LEU A 82 -4.92 -2.80 -10.55
CA LEU A 82 -3.52 -2.92 -10.14
C LEU A 82 -2.58 -2.84 -11.37
N PRO A 83 -1.31 -2.42 -11.21
CA PRO A 83 -0.35 -2.25 -12.31
C PRO A 83 0.21 -3.58 -12.86
N TRP A 84 -0.59 -4.65 -12.82
CA TRP A 84 -0.28 -5.95 -13.41
C TRP A 84 -1.26 -6.27 -14.54
N GLU A 85 -0.84 -7.08 -15.50
CA GLU A 85 -1.76 -7.61 -16.51
C GLU A 85 -2.71 -8.63 -15.86
N ASP A 86 -2.14 -9.61 -15.14
CA ASP A 86 -2.88 -10.50 -14.27
C ASP A 86 -3.18 -9.81 -12.93
N GLN A 87 -4.44 -9.42 -12.75
CA GLN A 87 -4.89 -8.74 -11.54
C GLN A 87 -4.81 -9.66 -10.31
N GLU A 88 -5.06 -10.96 -10.44
CA GLU A 88 -5.02 -11.90 -9.33
C GLU A 88 -3.58 -12.07 -8.82
N GLU A 89 -2.61 -12.11 -9.73
CA GLU A 89 -1.18 -12.09 -9.37
C GLU A 89 -0.82 -10.82 -8.59
N GLY A 90 -1.26 -9.65 -9.07
CA GLY A 90 -1.05 -8.37 -8.39
C GLY A 90 -1.64 -8.35 -6.97
N ILE A 91 -2.88 -8.83 -6.81
CA ILE A 91 -3.55 -8.90 -5.50
C ILE A 91 -2.75 -9.79 -4.53
N LYS A 92 -2.28 -10.95 -5.00
CA LYS A 92 -1.46 -11.86 -4.18
C LYS A 92 -0.16 -11.22 -3.74
N LYS A 93 0.55 -10.53 -4.64
CA LYS A 93 1.82 -9.85 -4.33
C LYS A 93 1.64 -8.74 -3.29
N VAL A 94 0.64 -7.88 -3.47
CA VAL A 94 0.32 -6.80 -2.50
C VAL A 94 -0.04 -7.38 -1.13
N SER A 95 -0.88 -8.43 -1.12
CA SER A 95 -1.32 -9.07 0.12
C SER A 95 -0.17 -9.80 0.83
N ALA A 96 0.78 -10.36 0.08
CA ALA A 96 1.96 -11.02 0.64
C ALA A 96 2.82 -10.02 1.43
N VAL A 97 3.08 -8.82 0.91
CA VAL A 97 3.87 -7.79 1.63
C VAL A 97 3.19 -7.41 2.95
N ARG A 98 1.87 -7.19 2.94
CA ARG A 98 1.10 -6.92 4.17
C ARG A 98 1.16 -8.09 5.17
N ASN A 99 1.15 -9.33 4.69
CA ASN A 99 1.25 -10.50 5.56
C ASN A 99 2.66 -10.65 6.16
N THR A 100 3.70 -10.38 5.38
CA THR A 100 5.09 -10.29 5.89
C THR A 100 5.19 -9.25 6.99
N LEU A 101 4.50 -8.13 6.88
CA LEU A 101 4.46 -7.10 7.94
C LEU A 101 3.84 -7.56 9.26
N LEU A 102 2.80 -8.38 9.20
CA LEU A 102 2.01 -8.71 10.40
C LEU A 102 2.35 -10.04 11.03
N HIS A 103 2.91 -10.95 10.22
CA HIS A 103 3.15 -12.34 10.60
C HIS A 103 4.54 -12.81 10.16
N GLY A 104 5.37 -11.91 9.60
CA GLY A 104 6.67 -12.25 9.06
C GLY A 104 7.60 -12.80 10.12
N ASN A 105 8.03 -14.04 9.92
CA ASN A 105 9.25 -14.53 10.51
C ASN A 105 10.43 -13.97 9.70
N TYR A 106 10.90 -12.76 10.07
CA TYR A 106 11.96 -12.06 9.35
C TYR A 106 13.29 -12.81 9.32
N GLU A 107 13.52 -13.75 10.24
CA GLU A 107 14.67 -14.64 10.18
C GLU A 107 14.58 -15.60 9.00
N GLN A 108 13.39 -16.17 8.75
CA GLN A 108 13.16 -17.04 7.61
C GLN A 108 13.18 -16.24 6.31
N ALA A 109 12.51 -15.08 6.27
CA ALA A 109 12.50 -14.21 5.09
C ALA A 109 13.91 -13.75 4.69
N ALA A 110 14.76 -13.40 5.67
CA ALA A 110 16.14 -13.05 5.42
C ALA A 110 16.93 -14.22 4.82
N ARG A 111 16.75 -15.45 5.34
CA ARG A 111 17.41 -16.66 4.81
C ARG A 111 16.96 -16.96 3.37
N ASP A 112 15.67 -16.89 3.11
CA ASP A 112 15.10 -17.16 1.78
C ASP A 112 15.57 -16.12 0.74
N ALA A 113 15.77 -14.88 1.18
CA ALA A 113 16.33 -13.79 0.37
C ALA A 113 17.88 -13.79 0.29
N GLY A 114 18.55 -14.78 0.89
CA GLY A 114 20.02 -14.88 0.90
C GLY A 114 20.74 -13.80 1.72
N CYS A 115 20.04 -13.16 2.66
CA CYS A 115 20.61 -12.17 3.58
C CYS A 115 21.23 -12.86 4.80
N ALA A 116 22.34 -12.33 5.32
CA ALA A 116 23.04 -12.86 6.48
C ALA A 116 22.29 -12.58 7.80
N SER A 117 21.40 -11.58 7.81
CA SER A 117 20.60 -11.23 8.99
C SER A 117 19.27 -10.57 8.62
N PRO A 118 18.28 -10.56 9.54
CA PRO A 118 17.07 -9.75 9.38
C PRO A 118 17.39 -8.27 9.13
N ALA A 119 18.37 -7.70 9.83
CA ALA A 119 18.76 -6.31 9.63
C ALA A 119 19.20 -6.03 8.18
N GLU A 120 19.98 -6.94 7.59
CA GLU A 120 20.37 -6.85 6.17
C GLU A 120 19.18 -6.99 5.23
N TYR A 121 18.23 -7.89 5.53
CA TYR A 121 16.99 -8.02 4.76
C TYR A 121 16.17 -6.73 4.79
N PHE A 122 16.03 -6.11 5.97
CA PHE A 122 15.32 -4.83 6.12
C PHE A 122 15.96 -3.72 5.28
N GLN A 123 17.29 -3.63 5.28
CA GLN A 123 18.03 -2.61 4.54
C GLN A 123 18.02 -2.85 3.02
N LYS A 124 18.12 -4.10 2.56
CA LYS A 124 18.31 -4.41 1.12
C LYS A 124 17.02 -4.70 0.38
N GLN A 125 16.09 -5.42 1.00
CA GLN A 125 14.90 -5.96 0.32
C GLN A 125 13.64 -5.22 0.77
N PHE A 126 13.46 -5.12 2.08
CA PHE A 126 12.21 -4.63 2.64
C PHE A 126 11.92 -3.16 2.29
N ALA A 127 12.94 -2.30 2.29
CA ALA A 127 12.79 -0.92 1.81
C ALA A 127 12.25 -0.83 0.37
N GLY A 128 12.68 -1.74 -0.52
CA GLY A 128 12.17 -1.84 -1.89
C GLY A 128 10.73 -2.32 -1.98
N GLU A 129 10.32 -3.22 -1.08
CA GLU A 129 8.93 -3.67 -0.95
C GLU A 129 8.02 -2.52 -0.48
N VAL A 130 8.45 -1.73 0.51
CA VAL A 130 7.72 -0.55 1.01
C VAL A 130 7.57 0.50 -0.09
N GLU A 131 8.65 0.78 -0.82
CA GLU A 131 8.64 1.69 -1.96
C GLU A 131 7.65 1.25 -3.04
N SER A 132 7.61 -0.06 -3.32
CA SER A 132 6.70 -0.64 -4.30
C SER A 132 5.25 -0.50 -3.83
N MET A 133 4.96 -0.80 -2.57
CA MET A 133 3.63 -0.62 -1.97
C MET A 133 3.17 0.83 -2.01
N PHE A 134 4.07 1.79 -1.76
CA PHE A 134 3.76 3.22 -1.90
C PHE A 134 3.36 3.57 -3.33
N LYS A 135 4.16 3.16 -4.33
CA LYS A 135 3.87 3.40 -5.75
C LYS A 135 2.55 2.78 -6.19
N ILE A 136 2.24 1.58 -5.71
CA ILE A 136 0.96 0.91 -5.98
C ILE A 136 -0.19 1.72 -5.37
N THR A 137 -0.04 2.16 -4.12
CA THR A 137 -1.06 2.98 -3.45
C THR A 137 -1.31 4.28 -4.20
N ASP A 138 -0.24 5.00 -4.57
CA ASP A 138 -0.33 6.23 -5.39
C ASP A 138 -0.98 5.96 -6.75
N HIS A 139 -0.62 4.86 -7.41
CA HIS A 139 -1.24 4.45 -8.68
C HIS A 139 -2.74 4.23 -8.54
N LEU A 140 -3.21 3.58 -7.47
CA LEU A 140 -4.63 3.36 -7.22
C LEU A 140 -5.36 4.67 -6.87
N VAL A 141 -4.76 5.53 -6.04
CA VAL A 141 -5.34 6.84 -5.67
C VAL A 141 -5.54 7.71 -6.91
N LYS A 142 -4.59 7.72 -7.85
CA LYS A 142 -4.67 8.48 -9.10
C LYS A 142 -5.78 8.02 -10.04
N GLN A 143 -6.33 6.82 -9.85
CA GLN A 143 -7.46 6.33 -10.64
C GLN A 143 -8.78 6.93 -10.19
N ILE A 144 -8.85 7.55 -9.02
CA ILE A 144 -10.09 8.13 -8.48
C ILE A 144 -10.06 9.65 -8.66
N ASP A 145 -11.20 10.20 -9.05
CA ASP A 145 -11.42 11.64 -9.08
C ASP A 145 -11.66 12.15 -7.65
N PRO A 146 -10.80 13.05 -7.11
CA PRO A 146 -10.93 13.54 -5.74
C PRO A 146 -12.22 14.35 -5.49
N GLU A 147 -12.82 14.93 -6.53
CA GLU A 147 -14.02 15.75 -6.40
C GLU A 147 -15.30 14.91 -6.38
N THR A 148 -15.28 13.74 -7.02
CA THR A 148 -16.48 12.90 -7.18
C THR A 148 -16.36 11.54 -6.48
N GLY A 149 -15.16 11.12 -6.09
CA GLY A 149 -14.89 9.79 -5.54
C GLY A 149 -15.07 8.64 -6.54
N ARG A 150 -15.28 8.96 -7.82
CA ARG A 150 -15.53 7.97 -8.87
C ARG A 150 -14.24 7.63 -9.62
N PRO A 151 -14.14 6.43 -10.21
CA PRO A 151 -13.06 6.11 -11.13
C PRO A 151 -13.02 7.12 -12.28
N ARG A 152 -11.82 7.62 -12.57
CA ARG A 152 -11.57 8.46 -13.73
C ARG A 152 -11.79 7.63 -15.01
N PRO A 153 -12.26 8.24 -16.11
CA PRO A 153 -12.28 7.58 -17.40
C PRO A 153 -10.88 7.08 -17.72
N GLN A 154 -10.72 5.79 -18.00
CA GLN A 154 -9.44 5.26 -18.46
C GLN A 154 -9.21 5.80 -19.88
N GLU A 155 -8.31 6.77 -20.03
CA GLU A 155 -7.85 7.21 -21.36
C GLU A 155 -7.14 6.02 -22.02
N GLY A 156 -7.84 5.30 -22.90
CA GLY A 156 -7.22 4.27 -23.75
C GLY A 156 -7.87 2.89 -23.78
N THR A 157 -9.20 2.79 -23.92
CA THR A 157 -9.81 1.67 -24.66
C THR A 157 -10.39 2.21 -25.97
N ARG A 158 -9.50 2.53 -26.91
CA ARG A 158 -9.82 2.35 -28.33
C ARG A 158 -9.60 0.87 -28.62
N SER A 159 -10.68 0.10 -28.61
CA SER A 159 -10.77 -1.15 -29.37
C SER A 159 -11.44 -0.84 -30.70
#